data_AF-A0A920ARM1-F1
#
_entry.id   AF-A0A920ARM1-F1
#
_cell.length_a   1.000
_cell.length_b   1.000
_cell.length_c   1.000
_cell.angle_alpha   90.00
_cell.angle_beta   90.00
_cell.angle_gamma   90.00
#
_symmetry.space_group_name_H-M   'P 1'
#
loop_
_entity.id
_entity.type
_entity.pdbx_description
1 polymer ?
#
loop_
_entity_poly.entity_id
_entity_poly.type
_entity_poly.pdbx_seq_one_letter_code
_entity_poly.pdbx_strand_id
1 'polypeptide(L)'
;MESMRQSNGLAPFPVRSESVYDTFGVGHSSTSISAALGMIAAAEKKNEKRHVTAVIGDGAMTAGMAYEALAHAGSIDKNLLVILNDNQMSISENIGGMRNYLARIWASKTYNRIRESGKSVLTYLPGAKEFARKAEIHAKGMIAPGSLFEELGFEYFGPVDGHDANNLINILDDLKHIHGPKFLHVITTKGKGFAPAEDDPVGFHAINKIKQEDLPSYKTTEPKKPTYSQVFGEWLSFKAKEDEKLVAITPAMGEGSGMIEFSKEFPDRYYDVAIAEQHSVSFAAGLACEGLKPVLQSIVLFCKELMIS
;
A
#
# COMPACT_ATOMS: atom_id res chain seq x y z
N MET A 1 11.97 -17.99 -12.04
CA MET A 1 12.31 -16.84 -11.17
C MET A 1 13.81 -16.65 -10.96
N GLU A 2 14.67 -17.64 -11.25
CA GLU A 2 16.11 -17.60 -10.93
C GLU A 2 16.90 -16.45 -11.60
N SER A 3 16.42 -15.92 -12.73
CA SER A 3 17.03 -14.77 -13.42
C SER A 3 16.50 -13.40 -12.96
N MET A 4 15.61 -13.33 -11.97
CA MET A 4 14.98 -12.08 -11.56
C MET A 4 16.00 -11.08 -11.01
N ARG A 5 15.89 -9.80 -11.40
CA ARG A 5 16.83 -8.70 -11.07
C ARG A 5 18.26 -8.87 -11.60
N GLN A 6 18.49 -9.78 -12.53
CA GLN A 6 19.77 -9.95 -13.21
C GLN A 6 19.79 -9.19 -14.53
N SER A 7 20.98 -8.82 -15.02
CA SER A 7 21.13 -8.24 -16.35
C SER A 7 20.61 -9.21 -17.40
N ASN A 8 19.75 -8.74 -18.31
CA ASN A 8 19.05 -9.58 -19.31
C ASN A 8 18.17 -10.69 -18.71
N GLY A 9 17.86 -10.61 -17.42
CA GLY A 9 16.92 -11.50 -16.74
C GLY A 9 15.54 -10.86 -16.57
N LEU A 10 14.68 -11.53 -15.78
CA LEU A 10 13.31 -11.05 -15.54
C LEU A 10 13.29 -9.78 -14.68
N ALA A 11 12.41 -8.85 -15.01
CA ALA A 11 12.15 -7.69 -14.19
C ALA A 11 11.53 -8.10 -12.84
N PRO A 12 11.80 -7.33 -11.76
CA PRO A 12 11.17 -7.57 -10.45
C PRO A 12 9.73 -7.07 -10.34
N PHE A 13 9.25 -6.38 -11.37
CA PHE A 13 7.91 -5.79 -11.44
C PHE A 13 7.30 -6.08 -12.81
N PRO A 14 5.97 -6.03 -12.95
CA PRO A 14 5.32 -6.19 -14.25
C PRO A 14 5.92 -5.30 -15.34
N VAL A 15 6.30 -5.92 -16.46
CA VAL A 15 6.81 -5.24 -17.65
C VAL A 15 6.06 -5.77 -18.87
N ARG A 16 5.32 -4.87 -19.54
CA ARG A 16 4.41 -5.23 -20.64
C ARG A 16 5.10 -5.97 -21.81
N SER A 17 6.39 -5.74 -22.02
CA SER A 17 7.16 -6.43 -23.06
C SER A 17 7.67 -7.81 -22.64
N GLU A 18 7.69 -8.11 -21.33
CA GLU A 18 8.10 -9.43 -20.82
C GLU A 18 6.96 -10.45 -20.87
N SER A 19 5.70 -10.00 -20.70
CA SER A 19 4.55 -10.90 -20.63
C SER A 19 3.26 -10.24 -21.10
N VAL A 20 2.41 -11.02 -21.78
CA VAL A 20 1.05 -10.61 -22.15
C VAL A 20 0.13 -10.45 -20.93
N TYR A 21 0.49 -11.05 -19.79
CA TYR A 21 -0.24 -10.94 -18.53
C TYR A 21 0.13 -9.68 -17.76
N ASP A 22 1.28 -9.07 -18.06
CA ASP A 22 1.73 -7.82 -17.44
C ASP A 22 1.03 -6.65 -18.13
N THR A 23 -0.19 -6.36 -17.64
CA THR A 23 -1.13 -5.48 -18.35
C THR A 23 -0.64 -4.03 -18.36
N PHE A 24 0.00 -3.58 -17.28
CA PHE A 24 0.63 -2.26 -17.14
C PHE A 24 2.04 -2.39 -16.58
N GLY A 25 2.94 -1.49 -16.98
CA GLY A 25 4.28 -1.43 -16.42
C GLY A 25 4.26 -0.67 -15.09
N VAL A 26 4.82 -1.24 -14.03
CA VAL A 26 4.81 -0.62 -12.69
C VAL A 26 6.19 -0.62 -12.05
N GLY A 27 6.35 0.21 -11.03
CA GLY A 27 7.57 0.36 -10.23
C GLY A 27 7.40 1.46 -9.19
N HIS A 28 6.83 2.60 -9.63
CA HIS A 28 6.26 3.60 -8.73
C HIS A 28 4.95 3.09 -8.14
N SER A 29 4.72 3.40 -6.87
CA SER A 29 3.52 3.01 -6.13
C SER A 29 2.30 3.82 -6.61
N SER A 30 1.09 3.46 -6.14
CA SER A 30 -0.11 4.32 -6.22
C SER A 30 -0.68 4.59 -7.63
N THR A 31 -0.02 4.12 -8.69
CA THR A 31 -0.40 4.34 -10.09
C THR A 31 -1.52 3.42 -10.60
N SER A 32 -1.82 2.32 -9.89
CA SER A 32 -2.65 1.23 -10.44
C SER A 32 -4.10 1.62 -10.74
N ILE A 33 -4.73 2.43 -9.89
CA ILE A 33 -6.12 2.89 -10.08
C ILE A 33 -6.19 3.86 -11.26
N SER A 34 -5.27 4.81 -11.36
CA SER A 34 -5.21 5.76 -12.48
C SER A 34 -4.98 5.04 -13.81
N ALA A 35 -4.04 4.10 -13.84
CA ALA A 35 -3.78 3.26 -15.01
C ALA A 35 -5.03 2.45 -15.41
N ALA A 36 -5.74 1.86 -14.44
CA ALA A 36 -6.98 1.13 -14.69
C ALA A 36 -8.06 2.01 -15.32
N LEU A 37 -8.26 3.24 -14.83
CA LEU A 37 -9.21 4.19 -15.41
C LEU A 37 -8.85 4.54 -16.87
N GLY A 38 -7.56 4.77 -17.15
CA GLY A 38 -7.09 4.99 -18.52
C GLY A 38 -7.35 3.79 -19.44
N MET A 39 -7.17 2.56 -18.94
CA MET A 39 -7.47 1.34 -19.68
C MET A 39 -8.97 1.14 -19.94
N ILE A 40 -9.82 1.48 -18.97
CA ILE A 40 -11.28 1.48 -19.13
C ILE A 40 -11.65 2.46 -20.26
N ALA A 41 -11.21 3.72 -20.16
CA ALA A 41 -11.51 4.74 -21.17
C ALA A 41 -11.03 4.33 -22.58
N ALA A 42 -9.88 3.68 -22.68
CA ALA A 42 -9.36 3.17 -23.95
C ALA A 42 -10.19 1.99 -24.49
N ALA A 43 -10.62 1.07 -23.63
CA ALA A 43 -11.46 -0.06 -24.03
C ALA A 43 -12.81 0.40 -24.57
N GLU A 44 -13.41 1.42 -23.96
CA GLU A 44 -14.67 2.03 -24.43
C GLU A 44 -14.53 2.61 -25.83
N LYS A 45 -13.46 3.38 -26.08
CA LYS A 45 -13.19 3.93 -27.42
C LYS A 45 -13.01 2.85 -28.49
N LYS A 46 -12.62 1.64 -28.09
CA LYS A 46 -12.47 0.48 -28.97
C LYS A 46 -13.71 -0.43 -29.02
N ASN A 47 -14.78 -0.09 -28.30
CA ASN A 47 -15.96 -0.94 -28.11
C ASN A 47 -15.63 -2.34 -27.57
N GLU A 48 -14.61 -2.43 -26.71
CA GLU A 48 -14.18 -3.67 -26.09
C GLU A 48 -14.81 -3.83 -24.71
N LYS A 49 -15.46 -4.98 -24.47
CA LYS A 49 -15.93 -5.34 -23.14
C LYS A 49 -14.75 -5.87 -22.33
N ARG A 50 -14.35 -5.16 -21.28
CA ARG A 50 -13.27 -5.58 -20.37
C ARG A 50 -13.70 -5.44 -18.92
N HIS A 51 -13.31 -6.41 -18.11
CA HIS A 51 -13.29 -6.26 -16.66
C HIS A 51 -11.90 -5.75 -16.28
N VAL A 52 -11.84 -4.60 -15.59
CA VAL A 52 -10.57 -4.01 -15.16
C VAL A 52 -10.50 -4.05 -13.64
N THR A 53 -9.42 -4.63 -13.13
CA THR A 53 -9.16 -4.76 -11.70
C THR A 53 -7.83 -4.09 -11.37
N ALA A 54 -7.84 -3.20 -10.38
CA ALA A 54 -6.63 -2.60 -9.81
C ALA A 54 -6.39 -3.19 -8.44
N VAL A 55 -5.22 -3.80 -8.22
CA VAL A 55 -4.77 -4.23 -6.88
C VAL A 55 -3.85 -3.16 -6.34
N ILE A 56 -4.10 -2.72 -5.11
CA ILE A 56 -3.32 -1.67 -4.44
C ILE A 56 -3.08 -2.06 -2.98
N GLY A 57 -1.88 -1.81 -2.46
CA GLY A 57 -1.56 -2.01 -1.05
C GLY A 57 -2.01 -0.83 -0.18
N ASP A 58 -2.22 -1.05 1.11
CA ASP A 58 -2.58 0.00 2.08
C ASP A 58 -1.54 1.12 2.19
N GLY A 59 -0.25 0.80 2.05
CA GLY A 59 0.81 1.83 1.96
C GLY A 59 0.69 2.70 0.69
N ALA A 60 0.37 2.10 -0.46
CA ALA A 60 0.18 2.85 -1.71
C ALA A 60 -1.10 3.70 -1.72
N MET A 61 -2.04 3.43 -0.80
CA MET A 61 -3.22 4.27 -0.60
C MET A 61 -2.92 5.57 0.14
N THR A 62 -1.70 5.81 0.64
CA THR A 62 -1.37 7.10 1.30
C THR A 62 -1.06 8.20 0.30
N ALA A 63 -0.71 7.86 -0.95
CA ALA A 63 -0.32 8.85 -1.94
C ALA A 63 -1.52 9.59 -2.53
N GLY A 64 -1.32 10.88 -2.81
CA GLY A 64 -2.34 11.75 -3.41
C GLY A 64 -2.91 11.19 -4.71
N MET A 65 -2.07 10.64 -5.58
CA MET A 65 -2.49 10.05 -6.87
C MET A 65 -3.54 8.96 -6.70
N ALA A 66 -3.48 8.15 -5.64
CA ALA A 66 -4.48 7.12 -5.40
C ALA A 66 -5.86 7.76 -5.11
N TYR A 67 -5.92 8.85 -4.33
CA TYR A 67 -7.16 9.56 -4.04
C TYR A 67 -7.68 10.35 -5.23
N GLU A 68 -6.80 11.00 -5.99
CA GLU A 68 -7.16 11.67 -7.25
C GLU A 68 -7.83 10.67 -8.22
N ALA A 69 -7.25 9.48 -8.33
CA ALA A 69 -7.81 8.41 -9.14
C ALA A 69 -9.13 7.87 -8.57
N LEU A 70 -9.27 7.67 -7.26
CA LEU A 70 -10.52 7.24 -6.64
C LEU A 70 -11.64 8.28 -6.82
N ALA A 71 -11.34 9.56 -6.63
CA ALA A 71 -12.29 10.65 -6.86
C ALA A 71 -12.75 10.69 -8.33
N HIS A 72 -11.83 10.50 -9.28
CA HIS A 72 -12.18 10.39 -10.69
C HIS A 72 -13.04 9.14 -10.96
N ALA A 73 -12.67 7.98 -10.41
CA ALA A 73 -13.42 6.74 -10.55
C ALA A 73 -14.88 6.87 -10.10
N GLY A 74 -15.13 7.53 -8.97
CA GLY A 74 -16.48 7.79 -8.46
C GLY A 74 -17.36 8.60 -9.40
N SER A 75 -16.75 9.49 -10.19
CA SER A 75 -17.48 10.33 -11.16
C SER A 75 -17.73 9.64 -12.50
N ILE A 76 -17.05 8.53 -12.78
CA ILE A 76 -17.25 7.76 -14.01
C ILE A 76 -17.93 6.44 -13.63
N ASP A 77 -19.25 6.35 -13.85
CA ASP A 77 -20.03 5.12 -13.62
C ASP A 77 -19.54 4.00 -14.55
N LYS A 78 -18.48 3.30 -14.13
CA LYS A 78 -17.71 2.34 -14.92
C LYS A 78 -17.41 1.11 -14.10
N ASN A 79 -17.29 -0.02 -14.79
CA ASN A 79 -17.00 -1.32 -14.16
C ASN A 79 -15.51 -1.45 -13.78
N LEU A 80 -15.09 -0.70 -12.76
CA LEU A 80 -13.80 -0.84 -12.10
C LEU A 80 -13.95 -1.69 -10.84
N LEU A 81 -13.04 -2.63 -10.60
CA LEU A 81 -12.85 -3.27 -9.31
C LEU A 81 -11.51 -2.81 -8.71
N VAL A 82 -11.53 -2.14 -7.57
CA VAL A 82 -10.32 -1.87 -6.77
C VAL A 82 -10.25 -2.91 -5.66
N ILE A 83 -9.13 -3.60 -5.55
CA ILE A 83 -8.84 -4.54 -4.47
C ILE A 83 -7.76 -3.91 -3.59
N LEU A 84 -8.14 -3.54 -2.37
CA LEU A 84 -7.19 -3.11 -1.34
C LEU A 84 -6.63 -4.34 -0.64
N ASN A 85 -5.33 -4.55 -0.77
CA ASN A 85 -4.57 -5.50 0.03
C ASN A 85 -4.02 -4.79 1.27
N ASP A 86 -4.76 -4.88 2.38
CA ASP A 86 -4.39 -4.30 3.67
C ASP A 86 -3.63 -5.34 4.52
N ASN A 87 -2.34 -5.08 4.74
CA ASN A 87 -1.51 -5.84 5.66
C ASN A 87 -0.98 -4.98 6.83
N GLN A 88 -1.54 -3.78 7.01
CA GLN A 88 -1.16 -2.76 8.00
C GLN A 88 0.29 -2.25 7.87
N MET A 89 0.99 -2.52 6.76
CA MET A 89 2.40 -2.19 6.57
C MET A 89 2.73 -1.59 5.21
N SER A 90 3.78 -0.77 5.16
CA SER A 90 4.52 -0.43 3.94
C SER A 90 5.95 -0.97 4.01
N ILE A 91 6.97 -0.16 3.68
CA ILE A 91 8.38 -0.48 3.93
C ILE A 91 8.61 -0.43 5.45
N SER A 92 8.15 0.63 6.10
CA SER A 92 8.01 0.79 7.55
C SER A 92 6.53 0.60 7.99
N GLU A 93 6.23 0.73 9.29
CA GLU A 93 4.83 0.81 9.74
C GLU A 93 4.11 1.94 8.99
N ASN A 94 2.89 1.68 8.52
CA ASN A 94 2.09 2.74 7.92
C ASN A 94 1.83 3.84 8.95
N ILE A 95 1.77 5.08 8.50
CA ILE A 95 1.50 6.25 9.33
C ILE A 95 0.41 7.11 8.68
N GLY A 96 -0.20 7.97 9.49
CA GLY A 96 -1.21 8.92 9.02
C GLY A 96 -2.66 8.48 9.21
N GLY A 97 -3.58 9.38 8.84
CA GLY A 97 -5.02 9.23 9.11
C GLY A 97 -5.66 8.02 8.42
N MET A 98 -5.15 7.61 7.25
CA MET A 98 -5.68 6.47 6.50
C MET A 98 -5.46 5.13 7.22
N ARG A 99 -4.26 4.90 7.78
CA ARG A 99 -4.01 3.72 8.63
C ARG A 99 -5.02 3.68 9.78
N ASN A 100 -5.19 4.80 10.49
CA ASN A 100 -6.12 4.86 11.63
C ASN A 100 -7.55 4.56 11.20
N TYR A 101 -7.96 5.01 10.01
CA TYR A 101 -9.25 4.71 9.43
C TYR A 101 -9.43 3.22 9.11
N LEU A 102 -8.48 2.60 8.39
CA LEU A 102 -8.51 1.17 8.08
C LEU A 102 -8.45 0.29 9.34
N ALA A 103 -7.63 0.67 10.32
CA ALA A 103 -7.55 -0.02 11.61
C ALA A 103 -8.88 0.01 12.39
N ARG A 104 -9.64 1.11 12.33
CA ARG A 104 -10.99 1.18 12.93
C ARG A 104 -11.97 0.23 12.23
N ILE A 105 -11.92 0.14 10.90
CA ILE A 105 -12.72 -0.81 10.13
C ILE A 105 -12.37 -2.26 10.52
N TRP A 106 -11.08 -2.53 10.73
CA TRP A 106 -10.60 -3.83 11.17
C TRP A 106 -11.09 -4.21 12.57
N ALA A 107 -11.00 -3.26 13.51
CA ALA A 107 -11.45 -3.43 14.89
C ALA A 107 -12.97 -3.65 15.00
N SER A 108 -13.79 -2.93 14.22
CA SER A 108 -15.24 -3.08 14.23
C SER A 108 -15.70 -4.47 13.78
N LYS A 109 -15.05 -5.05 12.76
CA LYS A 109 -15.31 -6.42 12.34
C LYS A 109 -14.90 -7.45 13.40
N THR A 110 -13.75 -7.26 14.04
CA THR A 110 -13.30 -8.16 15.12
C THR A 110 -14.27 -8.14 16.30
N TYR A 111 -14.73 -6.96 16.71
CA TYR A 111 -15.75 -6.80 17.75
C TYR A 111 -17.05 -7.52 17.38
N ASN A 112 -17.52 -7.37 16.14
CA ASN A 112 -18.72 -8.04 15.65
C ASN A 112 -18.54 -9.57 15.58
N ARG A 113 -17.37 -10.08 15.18
CA ARG A 113 -17.07 -11.52 15.13
C ARG A 113 -17.04 -12.16 16.52
N ILE A 114 -16.54 -11.46 17.53
CA ILE A 114 -16.58 -11.90 18.94
C ILE A 114 -18.02 -11.92 19.44
N ARG A 115 -18.82 -10.89 19.12
CA ARG A 115 -20.24 -10.81 19.49
C ARG A 115 -21.08 -11.90 18.83
N GLU A 116 -20.79 -12.24 17.57
CA GLU A 116 -21.48 -13.31 16.84
C GLU A 116 -21.03 -14.72 17.28
N SER A 117 -19.77 -14.89 17.66
CA SER A 117 -19.29 -16.15 18.26
C SER A 117 -20.03 -16.47 19.56
N GLY A 118 -20.47 -15.45 20.32
CA GLY A 118 -21.37 -15.60 21.47
C GLY A 118 -22.83 -15.90 21.13
N LYS A 119 -23.26 -15.78 19.86
CA LYS A 119 -24.63 -16.06 19.38
C LYS A 119 -24.79 -17.41 18.67
N SER A 120 -23.74 -18.22 18.57
CA SER A 120 -23.66 -19.51 17.85
C SER A 120 -24.55 -20.66 18.39
N VAL A 121 -25.63 -20.37 19.12
CA VAL A 121 -26.53 -21.39 19.71
C VAL A 121 -27.81 -21.62 18.90
N LEU A 122 -28.04 -20.95 17.77
CA LEU A 122 -29.17 -21.20 16.87
C LEU A 122 -28.62 -21.24 15.43
N THR A 123 -28.85 -22.22 14.55
CA THR A 123 -30.07 -23.00 14.27
C THR A 123 -29.74 -24.21 13.39
N TYR A 124 -30.39 -25.35 13.66
CA TYR A 124 -30.52 -26.49 12.75
C TYR A 124 -31.74 -26.27 11.84
N LEU A 125 -31.59 -26.02 10.54
CA LEU A 125 -32.67 -26.17 9.53
C LEU A 125 -32.10 -26.35 8.10
N PRO A 126 -32.59 -27.30 7.29
CA PRO A 126 -32.15 -27.48 5.90
C PRO A 126 -32.76 -26.39 4.99
N GLY A 127 -31.95 -25.79 4.12
CA GLY A 127 -32.37 -24.70 3.21
C GLY A 127 -31.95 -23.29 3.65
N ALA A 128 -31.48 -23.13 4.89
CA ALA A 128 -31.00 -21.85 5.40
C ALA A 128 -29.66 -21.41 4.80
N LYS A 129 -28.81 -22.32 4.29
CA LYS A 129 -27.47 -21.96 3.77
C LYS A 129 -27.49 -21.05 2.54
N GLU A 130 -28.39 -21.29 1.58
CA GLU A 130 -28.42 -20.51 0.33
C GLU A 130 -29.06 -19.14 0.54
N PHE A 131 -30.08 -19.08 1.39
CA PHE A 131 -30.74 -17.84 1.80
C PHE A 131 -29.85 -17.04 2.77
N ALA A 132 -29.14 -17.70 3.69
CA ALA A 132 -28.13 -17.07 4.54
C ALA A 132 -26.95 -16.59 3.71
N ARG A 133 -26.50 -17.28 2.66
CA ARG A 133 -25.40 -16.80 1.79
C ARG A 133 -25.81 -15.55 1.01
N LYS A 134 -26.99 -15.53 0.40
CA LYS A 134 -27.53 -14.33 -0.27
C LYS A 134 -27.86 -13.20 0.70
N ALA A 135 -28.41 -13.51 1.86
CA ALA A 135 -28.68 -12.54 2.92
C ALA A 135 -27.40 -12.09 3.64
N GLU A 136 -26.33 -12.87 3.68
CA GLU A 136 -25.02 -12.48 4.22
C GLU A 136 -24.31 -11.55 3.25
N ILE A 137 -24.49 -11.74 1.94
CA ILE A 137 -24.04 -10.80 0.90
C ILE A 137 -24.86 -9.50 0.94
N HIS A 138 -26.18 -9.56 1.11
CA HIS A 138 -27.04 -8.37 1.21
C HIS A 138 -27.02 -7.67 2.59
N ALA A 139 -26.79 -8.40 3.68
CA ALA A 139 -26.69 -7.83 5.03
C ALA A 139 -25.29 -7.30 5.34
N LYS A 140 -24.23 -7.79 4.66
CA LYS A 140 -22.91 -7.13 4.69
C LYS A 140 -22.89 -5.81 3.90
N GLY A 141 -23.91 -5.54 3.09
CA GLY A 141 -24.17 -4.23 2.49
C GLY A 141 -24.89 -3.25 3.43
N MET A 142 -25.11 -3.60 4.70
CA MET A 142 -25.75 -2.70 5.66
C MET A 142 -24.88 -2.48 6.91
N ILE A 143 -24.27 -1.28 6.92
CA ILE A 143 -24.09 -0.39 8.08
C ILE A 143 -22.75 -0.52 8.81
N ALA A 144 -21.73 0.09 8.22
CA ALA A 144 -21.38 1.44 8.66
C ALA A 144 -21.67 2.40 7.50
N PRO A 145 -22.78 3.17 7.50
CA PRO A 145 -22.95 4.23 6.52
C PRO A 145 -21.79 5.22 6.62
N GLY A 146 -21.27 5.67 5.48
CA GLY A 146 -20.25 6.72 5.44
C GLY A 146 -18.82 6.20 5.47
N SER A 147 -18.55 5.05 4.85
CA SER A 147 -17.17 4.72 4.54
C SER A 147 -16.64 5.73 3.52
N LEU A 148 -15.40 6.22 3.68
CA LEU A 148 -14.76 7.18 2.77
C LEU A 148 -14.92 6.76 1.29
N PHE A 149 -14.85 5.46 1.02
CA PHE A 149 -14.92 4.93 -0.35
C PHE A 149 -16.35 4.97 -0.91
N GLU A 150 -17.36 4.80 -0.06
CA GLU A 150 -18.77 4.95 -0.46
C GLU A 150 -19.08 6.41 -0.80
N GLU A 151 -18.57 7.35 0.00
CA GLU A 151 -18.68 8.80 -0.29
C GLU A 151 -17.92 9.20 -1.57
N LEU A 152 -16.89 8.45 -1.94
CA LEU A 152 -16.21 8.56 -3.23
C LEU A 152 -16.94 7.80 -4.36
N GLY A 153 -18.15 7.30 -4.13
CA GLY A 153 -19.00 6.69 -5.15
C GLY A 153 -18.77 5.21 -5.41
N PHE A 154 -18.02 4.50 -4.57
CA PHE A 154 -17.81 3.04 -4.70
C PHE A 154 -18.83 2.22 -3.92
N GLU A 155 -19.20 1.06 -4.46
CA GLU A 155 -19.80 0.01 -3.65
C GLU A 155 -18.69 -0.72 -2.86
N TYR A 156 -18.75 -0.64 -1.53
CA TYR A 156 -17.71 -1.16 -0.65
C TYR A 156 -18.00 -2.58 -0.16
N PHE A 157 -17.02 -3.47 -0.29
CA PHE A 157 -17.11 -4.87 0.13
C PHE A 157 -15.97 -5.21 1.10
N GLY A 158 -16.34 -5.75 2.26
CA GLY A 158 -15.38 -6.27 3.24
C GLY A 158 -15.34 -5.46 4.56
N PRO A 159 -14.24 -5.55 5.32
CA PRO A 159 -13.03 -6.29 4.97
C PRO A 159 -13.26 -7.81 4.97
N VAL A 160 -12.51 -8.56 4.15
CA VAL A 160 -12.56 -10.04 4.08
C VAL A 160 -11.19 -10.65 4.38
N ASP A 161 -11.17 -11.94 4.73
CA ASP A 161 -9.91 -12.66 4.96
C ASP A 161 -9.24 -12.97 3.62
N GLY A 162 -8.03 -12.44 3.41
CA GLY A 162 -7.26 -12.63 2.19
C GLY A 162 -6.55 -13.98 2.09
N HIS A 163 -6.55 -14.77 3.17
CA HIS A 163 -5.93 -16.10 3.20
C HIS A 163 -6.93 -17.23 2.93
N ASP A 164 -8.22 -16.92 2.83
CA ASP A 164 -9.26 -17.87 2.41
C ASP A 164 -9.48 -17.77 0.90
N ALA A 165 -8.66 -18.51 0.14
CA ALA A 165 -8.70 -18.50 -1.32
C ALA A 165 -10.07 -18.94 -1.89
N ASN A 166 -10.73 -19.93 -1.27
CA ASN A 166 -12.02 -20.42 -1.74
C ASN A 166 -13.09 -19.34 -1.58
N ASN A 167 -13.11 -18.66 -0.43
CA ASN A 167 -14.02 -17.56 -0.20
C ASN A 167 -13.73 -16.37 -1.14
N LEU A 168 -12.45 -16.03 -1.36
CA LEU A 168 -12.08 -14.98 -2.31
C LEU A 168 -12.54 -15.30 -3.75
N ILE A 169 -12.40 -16.54 -4.21
CA ILE A 169 -12.89 -16.94 -5.54
C ILE A 169 -14.39 -16.69 -5.66
N ASN A 170 -15.17 -17.10 -4.64
CA ASN A 170 -16.63 -16.89 -4.64
C ASN A 170 -16.99 -15.41 -4.66
N ILE A 171 -16.34 -14.60 -3.81
CA ILE A 171 -16.55 -13.14 -3.76
C ILE A 171 -16.22 -12.53 -5.12
N LEU A 172 -15.05 -12.84 -5.69
CA LEU A 172 -14.63 -12.29 -6.98
C LEU A 172 -15.57 -12.72 -8.11
N ASP A 173 -16.15 -13.92 -8.04
CA ASP A 173 -17.14 -14.37 -9.02
C ASP A 173 -18.45 -13.58 -8.91
N ASP A 174 -18.96 -13.39 -7.69
CA ASP A 174 -20.15 -12.56 -7.44
C ASP A 174 -19.93 -11.10 -7.91
N LEU A 175 -18.75 -10.52 -7.62
CA LEU A 175 -18.41 -9.14 -7.99
C LEU A 175 -18.33 -8.89 -9.50
N LYS A 176 -18.11 -9.91 -10.33
CA LYS A 176 -18.12 -9.77 -11.81
C LYS A 176 -19.49 -9.35 -12.34
N HIS A 177 -20.55 -9.72 -11.63
CA HIS A 177 -21.93 -9.50 -12.05
C HIS A 177 -22.51 -8.17 -11.53
N ILE A 178 -21.80 -7.49 -10.65
CA ILE A 178 -22.20 -6.19 -10.10
C ILE A 178 -21.67 -5.07 -11.00
N HIS A 179 -22.54 -4.14 -11.38
CA HIS A 179 -22.21 -3.00 -12.21
C HIS A 179 -21.71 -1.81 -11.39
N GLY A 180 -20.89 -0.96 -12.01
CA GLY A 180 -20.34 0.23 -11.38
C GLY A 180 -19.00 0.00 -10.65
N PRO A 181 -18.45 1.06 -10.03
CA PRO A 181 -17.17 1.01 -9.33
C PRO A 181 -17.30 0.27 -7.99
N LYS A 182 -16.42 -0.72 -7.79
CA LYS A 182 -16.42 -1.61 -6.63
C LYS A 182 -15.11 -1.51 -5.88
N PHE A 183 -15.17 -1.57 -4.56
CA PHE A 183 -14.00 -1.55 -3.69
C PHE A 183 -14.01 -2.75 -2.75
N LEU A 184 -13.13 -3.72 -2.99
CA LEU A 184 -12.97 -4.91 -2.15
C LEU A 184 -11.81 -4.73 -1.18
N HIS A 185 -12.08 -4.71 0.11
CA HIS A 185 -11.07 -4.63 1.16
C HIS A 185 -10.67 -6.04 1.63
N VAL A 186 -9.42 -6.42 1.40
CA VAL A 186 -8.85 -7.73 1.73
C VAL A 186 -7.76 -7.56 2.79
N ILE A 187 -7.90 -8.27 3.90
CA ILE A 187 -6.89 -8.29 4.98
C ILE A 187 -5.91 -9.43 4.70
N THR A 188 -4.62 -9.14 4.69
CA THR A 188 -3.56 -10.16 4.61
C THR A 188 -2.53 -10.02 5.73
N THR A 189 -1.55 -10.91 5.73
CA THR A 189 -0.41 -10.89 6.65
C THR A 189 0.83 -10.84 5.78
N LYS A 190 1.66 -9.81 5.96
CA LYS A 190 2.92 -9.68 5.22
C LYS A 190 3.83 -10.86 5.60
N GLY A 191 4.45 -11.51 4.61
CA GLY A 191 5.29 -12.68 4.83
C GLY A 191 4.55 -13.99 5.10
N LYS A 192 3.21 -14.04 4.93
CA LYS A 192 2.41 -15.24 5.25
C LYS A 192 3.00 -16.53 4.69
N GLY A 193 3.13 -17.55 5.53
CA GLY A 193 3.65 -18.86 5.20
C GLY A 193 5.17 -18.99 5.38
N PHE A 194 5.86 -17.92 5.77
CA PHE A 194 7.28 -17.92 6.08
C PHE A 194 7.55 -17.19 7.40
N ALA A 195 7.59 -17.94 8.50
CA ALA A 195 7.67 -17.41 9.86
C ALA A 195 8.73 -16.31 10.06
N PRO A 196 9.96 -16.40 9.51
CA PRO A 196 10.94 -15.32 9.65
C PRO A 196 10.49 -13.98 9.04
N ALA A 197 9.72 -13.98 7.95
CA ALA A 197 9.18 -12.76 7.34
C ALA A 197 7.85 -12.30 7.95
N GLU A 198 7.12 -13.18 8.65
CA GLU A 198 5.98 -12.77 9.48
C GLU A 198 6.47 -12.07 10.76
N ASP A 199 7.60 -12.52 11.34
CA ASP A 199 8.20 -11.96 12.55
C ASP A 199 9.03 -10.69 12.30
N ASP A 200 9.72 -10.58 11.15
CA ASP A 200 10.46 -9.38 10.73
C ASP A 200 10.07 -8.91 9.30
N PRO A 201 8.84 -8.41 9.11
CA PRO A 201 8.35 -8.01 7.80
C PRO A 201 9.05 -6.76 7.22
N VAL A 202 9.80 -6.01 8.03
CA VAL A 202 10.58 -4.84 7.60
C VAL A 202 11.94 -5.29 7.08
N GLY A 203 12.69 -6.06 7.87
CA GLY A 203 13.98 -6.60 7.48
C GLY A 203 13.90 -7.49 6.24
N PHE A 204 12.85 -8.32 6.13
CA PHE A 204 12.62 -9.16 4.96
C PHE A 204 12.21 -8.39 3.69
N HIS A 205 11.67 -7.17 3.82
CA HIS A 205 11.42 -6.30 2.66
C HIS A 205 12.74 -5.76 2.07
N ALA A 206 13.73 -5.51 2.93
CA ALA A 206 15.02 -4.94 2.57
C ALA A 206 16.10 -5.99 2.23
N ILE A 207 15.77 -7.29 2.17
CA ILE A 207 16.74 -8.34 1.78
C ILE A 207 17.14 -8.14 0.32
N ASN A 208 18.21 -7.38 0.15
CA ASN A 208 19.03 -7.38 -1.03
C ASN A 208 19.70 -8.75 -1.12
N LYS A 209 19.15 -9.58 -2.00
CA LYS A 209 19.60 -10.93 -2.36
C LYS A 209 19.25 -11.97 -1.31
N ILE A 210 18.40 -12.92 -1.70
CA ILE A 210 18.50 -14.30 -1.22
C ILE A 210 19.99 -14.64 -1.27
N LYS A 211 20.60 -14.95 -0.13
CA LYS A 211 21.98 -15.43 -0.11
C LYS A 211 21.98 -16.63 -1.04
N GLN A 212 22.71 -16.51 -2.14
CA GLN A 212 23.09 -17.65 -2.94
C GLN A 212 24.02 -18.46 -2.04
N GLU A 213 23.42 -19.33 -1.23
CA GLU A 213 24.14 -20.40 -0.56
C GLU A 213 24.86 -21.18 -1.68
N ASP A 214 26.15 -21.43 -1.48
CA ASP A 214 27.10 -22.07 -2.40
C ASP A 214 28.00 -21.21 -3.30
N LEU A 215 28.29 -19.96 -2.91
CA LEU A 215 29.56 -19.34 -3.32
C LEU A 215 30.47 -19.11 -2.11
N PRO A 216 31.75 -19.55 -2.15
CA PRO A 216 32.66 -19.39 -1.02
C PRO A 216 32.74 -17.91 -0.66
N SER A 217 32.26 -17.55 0.53
CA SER A 217 32.35 -16.19 1.02
C SER A 217 33.82 -15.83 1.15
N TYR A 218 34.36 -15.09 0.18
CA TYR A 218 35.60 -14.37 0.39
C TYR A 218 35.29 -13.36 1.51
N LYS A 219 35.68 -13.72 2.75
CA LYS A 219 35.62 -12.78 3.87
C LYS A 219 36.58 -11.66 3.54
N THR A 220 36.08 -10.60 2.93
CA THR A 220 36.84 -9.36 2.78
C THR A 220 37.04 -8.80 4.18
N THR A 221 38.28 -8.83 4.64
CA THR A 221 38.77 -8.34 5.94
C THR A 221 38.85 -6.80 5.99
N GLU A 222 38.49 -6.10 4.91
CA GLU A 222 38.46 -4.65 4.90
C GLU A 222 37.19 -4.11 5.58
N PRO A 223 37.32 -3.07 6.44
CA PRO A 223 36.16 -2.40 7.00
C PRO A 223 35.29 -1.86 5.86
N LYS A 224 34.00 -2.20 5.88
CA LYS A 224 33.04 -1.67 4.90
C LYS A 224 33.01 -0.15 5.03
N LYS A 225 33.31 0.53 3.92
CA LYS A 225 33.13 1.98 3.82
C LYS A 225 31.66 2.33 4.09
N PRO A 226 31.38 3.47 4.76
CA PRO A 226 30.01 3.88 5.02
C PRO A 226 29.28 4.16 3.71
N THR A 227 27.98 3.91 3.69
CA THR A 227 27.10 4.28 2.56
C THR A 227 26.83 5.78 2.57
N TYR A 228 26.42 6.35 1.43
CA TYR A 228 26.00 7.76 1.38
C TYR A 228 24.85 8.05 2.36
N SER A 229 23.89 7.12 2.51
CA SER A 229 22.81 7.26 3.47
C SER A 229 23.32 7.31 4.93
N GLN A 230 24.35 6.52 5.27
CA GLN A 230 24.95 6.58 6.61
C GLN A 230 25.64 7.91 6.87
N VAL A 231 26.46 8.37 5.92
CA VAL A 231 27.14 9.68 6.03
C VAL A 231 26.13 10.83 6.13
N PHE A 232 25.04 10.77 5.36
CA PHE A 232 23.95 11.75 5.42
C PHE A 232 23.26 11.74 6.79
N GLY A 233 22.88 10.57 7.31
CA GLY A 233 22.20 10.44 8.61
C GLY A 233 23.05 10.94 9.78
N GLU A 234 24.35 10.64 9.77
CA GLU A 234 25.33 11.13 10.74
C GLU A 234 25.44 12.66 10.67
N TRP A 235 25.58 13.22 9.47
CA TRP A 235 25.62 14.66 9.26
C TRP A 235 24.33 15.36 9.72
N LEU A 236 23.18 14.77 9.40
CA LEU A 236 21.87 15.32 9.74
C LEU A 236 21.72 15.43 11.26
N SER A 237 22.06 14.37 11.99
CA SER A 237 21.99 14.33 13.45
C SER A 237 23.02 15.26 14.09
N PHE A 238 24.23 15.34 13.52
CA PHE A 238 25.25 16.30 13.93
C PHE A 238 24.75 17.75 13.80
N LYS A 239 24.16 18.12 12.65
CA LYS A 239 23.65 19.48 12.42
C LYS A 239 22.45 19.82 13.29
N ALA A 240 21.60 18.85 13.58
CA ALA A 240 20.45 19.05 14.47
C ALA A 240 20.85 19.41 15.90
N LYS A 241 22.03 18.97 16.36
CA LYS A 241 22.59 19.35 17.68
C LYS A 241 23.00 20.81 17.74
N GLU A 242 23.40 21.37 16.61
CA GLU A 242 23.86 22.76 16.50
C GLU A 242 22.72 23.74 16.18
N ASP A 243 21.63 23.26 15.56
CA ASP A 243 20.53 24.10 15.08
C ASP A 243 19.17 23.52 15.46
N GLU A 244 18.52 24.14 16.45
CA GLU A 244 17.19 23.76 16.93
C GLU A 244 16.11 23.93 15.85
N LYS A 245 16.34 24.79 14.84
CA LYS A 245 15.39 25.03 13.74
C LYS A 245 15.44 23.98 12.65
N LEU A 246 16.46 23.11 12.64
CA LEU A 246 16.56 22.04 11.67
C LEU A 246 15.50 20.99 11.92
N VAL A 247 14.75 20.66 10.88
CA VAL A 247 13.75 19.58 10.88
C VAL A 247 14.00 18.64 9.70
N ALA A 248 13.78 17.35 9.91
CA ALA A 248 14.03 16.31 8.93
C ALA A 248 12.71 15.76 8.40
N ILE A 249 12.62 15.61 7.07
CA ILE A 249 11.40 15.15 6.39
C ILE A 249 11.75 13.98 5.46
N THR A 250 10.93 12.93 5.45
CA THR A 250 11.06 11.82 4.50
C THR A 250 9.68 11.30 4.08
N PRO A 251 9.48 10.93 2.80
CA PRO A 251 8.27 10.26 2.36
C PRO A 251 8.43 8.73 2.45
N ALA A 252 8.14 8.12 3.62
CA ALA A 252 8.22 6.67 3.88
C ALA A 252 9.58 5.99 3.61
N MET A 253 10.69 6.76 3.61
CA MET A 253 12.02 6.25 3.27
C MET A 253 13.05 6.39 4.39
N GLY A 254 12.62 6.36 5.66
CA GLY A 254 13.50 6.56 6.82
C GLY A 254 14.71 5.61 6.88
N GLU A 255 14.50 4.30 6.66
CA GLU A 255 15.57 3.30 6.68
C GLU A 255 16.55 3.46 5.52
N GLY A 256 16.03 3.48 4.28
CA GLY A 256 16.85 3.61 3.07
C GLY A 256 17.64 4.92 3.02
N SER A 257 17.16 5.95 3.71
CA SER A 257 17.77 7.27 3.78
C SER A 257 18.70 7.48 4.97
N GLY A 258 18.89 6.47 5.84
CA GLY A 258 19.77 6.58 7.01
C GLY A 258 19.26 7.50 8.12
N MET A 259 17.95 7.74 8.19
CA MET A 259 17.35 8.72 9.12
C MET A 259 16.82 8.10 10.42
N ILE A 260 17.03 6.80 10.64
CA ILE A 260 16.53 6.07 11.81
C ILE A 260 17.15 6.56 13.11
N GLU A 261 18.43 6.94 13.10
CA GLU A 261 19.06 7.47 14.32
C GLU A 261 18.53 8.86 14.64
N PHE A 262 18.38 9.71 13.62
CA PHE A 262 17.77 11.03 13.78
C PHE A 262 16.35 10.94 14.35
N SER A 263 15.52 10.02 13.87
CA SER A 263 14.13 9.89 14.34
C SER A 263 14.04 9.46 15.80
N LYS A 264 15.04 8.74 16.31
CA LYS A 264 15.13 8.37 17.73
C LYS A 264 15.68 9.51 18.59
N GLU A 265 16.71 10.21 18.10
CA GLU A 265 17.38 11.26 18.85
C GLU A 265 16.55 12.57 18.89
N PHE A 266 15.85 12.88 17.80
CA PHE A 266 15.07 14.11 17.63
C PHE A 266 13.65 13.82 17.13
N PRO A 267 12.82 13.08 17.89
CA PRO A 267 11.49 12.66 17.44
C PRO A 267 10.58 13.85 17.12
N ASP A 268 10.66 14.94 17.88
CA ASP A 268 9.84 16.14 17.67
C ASP A 268 10.25 16.97 16.44
N ARG A 269 11.36 16.62 15.79
CA ARG A 269 11.91 17.29 14.60
C ARG A 269 11.99 16.37 13.39
N TYR A 270 11.38 15.18 13.48
CA TYR A 270 11.35 14.19 12.41
C TYR A 270 9.93 13.99 11.90
N TYR A 271 9.75 14.16 10.59
CA TYR A 271 8.47 14.02 9.91
C TYR A 271 8.58 12.95 8.82
N ASP A 272 7.95 11.81 9.05
CA ASP A 272 7.63 10.88 7.97
C ASP A 272 6.23 11.24 7.44
N VAL A 273 6.14 11.55 6.16
CA VAL A 273 4.88 11.98 5.52
C VAL A 273 4.20 10.86 4.73
N ALA A 274 4.59 9.61 4.99
CA ALA A 274 4.17 8.43 4.24
C ALA A 274 4.58 8.52 2.76
N ILE A 275 3.99 7.69 1.89
CA ILE A 275 4.23 7.76 0.45
C ILE A 275 3.46 8.97 -0.10
N ALA A 276 4.01 10.16 0.07
CA ALA A 276 3.38 11.43 -0.33
C ALA A 276 4.45 12.46 -0.72
N GLU A 277 5.17 12.17 -1.80
CA GLU A 277 6.30 12.97 -2.28
C GLU A 277 5.91 14.42 -2.54
N GLN A 278 4.81 14.66 -3.26
CA GLN A 278 4.33 16.02 -3.54
C GLN A 278 4.01 16.79 -2.26
N HIS A 279 3.33 16.14 -1.31
CA HIS A 279 3.03 16.72 0.00
C HIS A 279 4.32 17.05 0.77
N SER A 280 5.34 16.19 0.72
CA SER A 280 6.61 16.39 1.42
C SER A 280 7.30 17.70 1.04
N VAL A 281 7.21 18.11 -0.23
CA VAL A 281 7.81 19.35 -0.73
C VAL A 281 7.03 20.57 -0.25
N SER A 282 5.70 20.57 -0.39
CA SER A 282 4.87 21.68 0.10
C SER A 282 4.94 21.80 1.63
N PHE A 283 5.02 20.68 2.34
CA PHE A 283 5.22 20.64 3.79
C PHE A 283 6.56 21.29 4.18
N ALA A 284 7.65 20.92 3.50
CA ALA A 284 8.95 21.57 3.67
C ALA A 284 8.86 23.08 3.38
N ALA A 285 8.22 23.48 2.28
CA ALA A 285 8.05 24.89 1.93
C ALA A 285 7.30 25.66 3.05
N GLY A 286 6.22 25.10 3.59
CA GLY A 286 5.50 25.69 4.72
C GLY A 286 6.37 25.87 5.97
N LEU A 287 7.15 24.85 6.34
CA LEU A 287 8.11 24.93 7.45
C LEU A 287 9.16 26.04 7.21
N ALA A 288 9.66 26.17 5.98
CA ALA A 288 10.61 27.22 5.62
C ALA A 288 9.98 28.62 5.70
N CYS A 289 8.72 28.80 5.27
CA CYS A 289 7.97 30.05 5.40
C CYS A 289 7.81 30.48 6.87
N GLU A 290 7.65 29.52 7.78
CA GLU A 290 7.54 29.76 9.23
C GLU A 290 8.92 29.83 9.94
N GLY A 291 10.01 29.95 9.18
CA GLY A 291 11.34 30.23 9.72
C GLY A 291 12.11 29.02 10.25
N LEU A 292 11.64 27.80 9.98
CA LEU A 292 12.40 26.56 10.21
C LEU A 292 13.33 26.25 9.03
N LYS A 293 14.22 25.27 9.22
CA LYS A 293 15.21 24.83 8.23
C LYS A 293 14.98 23.37 7.86
N PRO A 294 14.02 23.10 6.96
CA PRO A 294 13.67 21.73 6.58
C PRO A 294 14.76 21.09 5.72
N VAL A 295 15.10 19.84 6.03
CA VAL A 295 15.90 18.94 5.19
C VAL A 295 14.98 17.81 4.72
N LEU A 296 14.55 17.89 3.47
CA LEU A 296 13.77 16.86 2.82
C LEU A 296 14.69 15.86 2.11
N GLN A 297 14.64 14.60 2.52
CA GLN A 297 15.40 13.52 1.90
C GLN A 297 14.45 12.60 1.11
N SER A 298 14.70 12.50 -0.20
CA SER A 298 13.96 11.64 -1.13
C SER A 298 14.89 11.02 -2.18
N ILE A 299 14.43 9.93 -2.80
CA ILE A 299 15.17 9.27 -3.90
C ILE A 299 14.94 10.07 -5.19
N VAL A 300 16.02 10.35 -5.93
CA VAL A 300 16.00 11.13 -7.17
C VAL A 300 14.96 10.63 -8.18
N LEU A 301 14.73 9.32 -8.26
CA LEU A 301 13.72 8.74 -9.14
C LEU A 301 12.30 9.25 -8.82
N PHE A 302 11.97 9.38 -7.53
CA PHE A 302 10.68 9.89 -7.06
C PHE A 302 10.58 11.42 -7.17
N CYS A 303 11.71 12.13 -7.33
CA CYS A 303 11.68 13.55 -7.64
C CYS A 303 10.97 13.87 -8.98
N LYS A 304 10.82 12.89 -9.88
CA LYS A 304 9.99 13.08 -11.09
C LYS A 304 8.52 13.37 -10.76
N GLU A 305 8.02 12.84 -9.64
CA GLU A 305 6.66 13.08 -9.17
C GLU A 305 6.49 14.48 -8.56
N LEU A 306 7.60 15.16 -8.26
CA LEU A 306 7.65 16.51 -7.70
C LEU A 306 7.67 17.63 -8.75
N MET A 307 7.89 17.28 -10.03
CA MET A 307 8.15 18.26 -11.09
C MET A 307 6.89 18.92 -11.69
N ILE A 308 5.81 19.08 -10.91
CA ILE A 308 4.62 19.83 -11.36
C ILE A 308 4.01 20.63 -10.20
N SER A 309 4.22 21.95 -10.24
CA SER A 309 3.20 23.01 -10.15
C SER A 309 3.75 24.26 -10.82
#